data_AF-A0A538R3C9-F1
#
_entry.id   AF-A0A538R3C9-F1
#
_cell.length_a   1.000
_cell.length_b   1.000
_cell.length_c   1.000
_cell.angle_alpha   90.00
_cell.angle_beta   90.00
_cell.angle_gamma   90.00
#
_symmetry.space_group_name_H-M   'P 1'
#
loop_
_entity.id
_entity.type
_entity.pdbx_description
1 polymer ?
#
loop_
_entity_poly.entity_id
_entity_poly.type
_entity_poly.pdbx_seq_one_letter_code
_entity_poly.pdbx_strand_id
1 'polypeptide(L)'
;MRTLGAISSLIVALAACSKSADQPPSPAPAAAPVAAAAPVPGTMATEGRPRQRKHEDRHDPAVAAPALQLAVTVNGAAATWKPDAFARVAQYTGNKQANDGEAREVWSLRELVHALVGPTARVTAITGDDGSKAIDRAAWDDTARTPLLHTTRRGTLKFRWADAGGAWGDTEVKDVTRIEIAK
;
A
#
# COMPACT_ATOMS: atom_id res chain seq x y z
N MET A 1 38.49 -17.35 30.62
CA MET A 1 39.42 -16.20 30.74
C MET A 1 39.28 -15.33 29.50
N ARG A 2 38.86 -14.06 29.67
CA ARG A 2 39.07 -12.87 28.80
C ARG A 2 38.51 -12.97 27.36
N THR A 3 37.71 -12.04 26.85
CA THR A 3 37.87 -10.57 26.86
C THR A 3 36.52 -9.86 26.72
N LEU A 4 36.28 -8.88 27.60
CA LEU A 4 35.29 -7.82 27.39
C LEU A 4 35.78 -6.88 26.28
N GLY A 5 34.88 -6.43 25.41
CA GLY A 5 35.11 -5.33 24.47
C GLY A 5 33.93 -4.38 24.49
N ALA A 6 34.01 -3.33 25.30
CA ALA A 6 33.08 -2.22 25.36
C ALA A 6 33.68 -1.02 24.60
N ILE A 7 32.96 -0.52 23.59
CA ILE A 7 33.22 0.76 22.88
C ILE A 7 31.82 1.16 22.37
N SER A 8 31.04 2.06 22.96
CA SER A 8 31.20 3.43 23.44
C SER A 8 31.50 4.46 22.33
N SER A 9 30.62 5.47 22.25
CA SER A 9 30.65 6.68 21.40
C SER A 9 29.99 6.50 20.02
N LEU A 10 29.21 7.43 19.46
CA LEU A 10 28.97 8.84 19.74
C LEU A 10 27.64 9.24 19.05
N ILE A 11 26.81 10.03 19.72
CA ILE A 11 25.63 10.69 19.13
C ILE A 11 26.10 11.98 18.46
N VAL A 12 25.72 12.21 17.20
CA VAL A 12 25.77 13.53 16.56
C VAL A 12 24.37 13.88 16.09
N ALA A 13 23.73 14.79 16.82
CA ALA A 13 22.54 15.49 16.37
C ALA A 13 22.97 16.75 15.61
N LEU A 14 22.49 16.90 14.37
CA LEU A 14 22.54 18.17 13.66
C LEU A 14 21.10 18.58 13.30
N ALA A 15 20.58 19.48 14.11
CA ALA A 15 19.41 20.29 13.80
C ALA A 15 19.83 21.40 12.83
N ALA A 16 19.08 21.58 11.74
CA ALA A 16 19.15 22.77 10.92
C ALA A 16 17.72 23.29 10.70
N CYS A 17 17.37 24.35 11.42
CA CYS A 17 16.23 25.22 11.14
C CYS A 17 16.68 26.32 10.17
N SER A 18 15.99 26.46 9.05
CA SER A 18 15.94 27.67 8.20
C SER A 18 14.48 27.78 7.73
N LYS A 19 13.60 28.67 8.21
CA LYS A 19 13.58 30.14 8.35
C LYS A 19 13.36 30.92 7.03
N SER A 20 12.07 31.13 6.77
CA SER A 20 11.34 32.39 6.41
C SER A 20 11.52 33.13 5.08
N ALA A 21 10.35 33.65 4.64
CA ALA A 21 10.03 34.72 3.66
C ALA A 21 10.07 34.28 2.19
N ASP A 22 9.16 34.66 1.27
CA ASP A 22 8.53 35.96 1.07
C ASP A 22 7.31 35.87 0.08
N GLN A 23 6.44 36.88 0.11
CA GLN A 23 5.08 37.09 -0.47
C GLN A 23 5.13 37.34 -2.02
N PRO A 24 4.04 37.40 -2.87
CA PRO A 24 2.72 38.01 -2.63
C PRO A 24 1.44 37.41 -3.27
N PRO A 25 0.25 37.90 -2.86
CA PRO A 25 -1.04 37.59 -3.49
C PRO A 25 -1.44 38.61 -4.58
N SER A 26 -2.56 38.29 -5.27
CA SER A 26 -3.44 39.14 -6.11
C SER A 26 -3.22 39.10 -7.64
N PRO A 27 -4.25 39.43 -8.46
CA PRO A 27 -5.56 40.00 -8.13
C PRO A 27 -6.80 39.28 -8.70
N ALA A 28 -7.97 39.59 -8.12
CA ALA A 28 -9.27 39.47 -8.76
C ALA A 28 -9.65 40.80 -9.47
N PRO A 29 -10.47 40.74 -10.53
CA PRO A 29 -11.49 41.75 -10.80
C PRO A 29 -12.90 41.11 -10.85
N ALA A 30 -13.85 41.50 -10.00
CA ALA A 30 -14.85 42.58 -10.18
C ALA A 30 -15.80 42.37 -11.39
N ALA A 31 -17.01 41.85 -11.17
CA ALA A 31 -18.31 42.59 -11.06
C ALA A 31 -19.08 42.69 -12.40
N ALA A 32 -20.17 41.93 -12.59
CA ALA A 32 -21.61 42.30 -12.43
C ALA A 32 -22.27 42.74 -13.76
N PRO A 33 -23.61 42.94 -13.90
CA PRO A 33 -24.84 42.27 -13.45
C PRO A 33 -25.55 41.59 -14.67
N VAL A 34 -26.79 41.05 -14.69
CA VAL A 34 -28.08 41.72 -14.97
C VAL A 34 -29.28 40.77 -14.72
N ALA A 35 -30.34 41.33 -14.11
CA ALA A 35 -31.79 41.05 -14.19
C ALA A 35 -32.30 39.79 -14.95
N ALA A 36 -33.06 38.88 -14.31
CA ALA A 36 -34.51 38.94 -14.04
C ALA A 36 -35.41 38.80 -15.27
N ALA A 37 -36.13 37.68 -15.36
CA ALA A 37 -37.50 37.61 -15.88
C ALA A 37 -38.12 36.26 -15.49
N ALA A 38 -39.34 36.35 -14.95
CA ALA A 38 -40.14 35.26 -14.42
C ALA A 38 -41.04 34.63 -15.53
N PRO A 39 -42.12 33.89 -15.21
CA PRO A 39 -42.42 32.56 -15.74
C PRO A 39 -43.42 32.56 -16.91
N VAL A 40 -43.51 31.44 -17.64
CA VAL A 40 -44.71 31.13 -18.46
C VAL A 40 -45.23 29.72 -18.13
N PRO A 41 -46.54 29.56 -17.87
CA PRO A 41 -47.18 28.27 -17.66
C PRO A 41 -47.73 27.69 -18.97
N GLY A 42 -47.84 26.37 -19.02
CA GLY A 42 -48.79 25.68 -19.90
C GLY A 42 -48.17 24.89 -21.04
N THR A 43 -48.09 23.57 -20.87
CA THR A 43 -48.33 22.65 -21.98
C THR A 43 -49.12 21.46 -21.44
N MET A 44 -50.30 21.29 -22.02
CA MET A 44 -51.25 20.24 -21.70
C MET A 44 -50.72 18.86 -22.10
N ALA A 45 -51.21 17.88 -21.33
CA ALA A 45 -51.30 16.46 -21.60
C ALA A 45 -51.00 16.00 -23.04
N THR A 46 -50.07 15.05 -23.14
CA THR A 46 -50.21 13.94 -24.08
C THR A 46 -49.77 12.68 -23.36
N GLU A 47 -50.74 11.78 -23.18
CA GLU A 47 -50.53 10.39 -22.81
C GLU A 47 -49.46 9.78 -23.72
N GLY A 48 -48.35 9.37 -23.11
CA GLY A 48 -47.35 8.55 -23.74
C GLY A 48 -46.79 7.63 -22.67
N ARG A 49 -47.36 6.43 -22.54
CA ARG A 49 -46.90 5.33 -21.69
C ARG A 49 -45.38 5.39 -21.50
N PRO A 50 -44.83 5.43 -20.27
CA PRO A 50 -43.43 5.12 -20.10
C PRO A 50 -43.27 3.64 -20.45
N ARG A 51 -42.87 3.39 -21.70
CA ARG A 51 -42.31 2.11 -22.13
C ARG A 51 -41.26 1.76 -21.07
N GLN A 52 -41.47 0.65 -20.38
CA GLN A 52 -40.48 -0.01 -19.54
C GLN A 52 -39.15 0.08 -20.29
N ARG A 53 -38.26 0.98 -19.85
CA ARG A 53 -36.86 0.88 -20.21
C ARG A 53 -36.39 -0.33 -19.44
N LYS A 54 -36.51 -1.49 -20.11
CA LYS A 54 -35.77 -2.71 -19.83
C LYS A 54 -34.34 -2.23 -19.64
N HIS A 55 -33.94 -2.04 -18.39
CA HIS A 55 -32.54 -1.89 -18.06
C HIS A 55 -31.96 -3.23 -18.52
N GLU A 56 -31.31 -3.21 -19.67
CA GLU A 56 -30.42 -4.30 -20.01
C GLU A 56 -29.45 -4.36 -18.84
N ASP A 57 -29.63 -5.43 -18.06
CA ASP A 57 -28.64 -5.98 -17.16
C ASP A 57 -27.40 -6.18 -18.03
N ARG A 58 -26.60 -5.13 -18.16
CA ARG A 58 -25.26 -5.22 -18.67
C ARG A 58 -24.54 -5.96 -17.56
N HIS A 59 -24.67 -7.29 -17.61
CA HIS A 59 -23.69 -8.21 -17.07
C HIS A 59 -22.38 -7.92 -17.80
N ASP A 60 -21.75 -6.81 -17.43
CA ASP A 60 -20.32 -6.71 -17.52
C ASP A 60 -19.83 -7.93 -16.75
N PRO A 61 -19.14 -8.90 -17.40
CA PRO A 61 -18.52 -9.96 -16.65
C PRO A 61 -17.59 -9.23 -15.67
N ALA A 62 -17.93 -9.30 -14.38
CA ALA A 62 -17.07 -8.76 -13.34
C ALA A 62 -15.69 -9.34 -13.62
N VAL A 63 -14.79 -8.52 -14.16
CA VAL A 63 -13.43 -8.92 -14.48
C VAL A 63 -12.89 -9.39 -13.15
N ALA A 64 -12.79 -10.71 -13.00
CA ALA A 64 -12.42 -11.33 -11.74
C ALA A 64 -11.11 -10.68 -11.34
N ALA A 65 -11.08 -10.06 -10.16
CA ALA A 65 -9.88 -9.44 -9.65
C ALA A 65 -8.74 -10.45 -9.79
N PRO A 66 -7.60 -10.09 -10.40
CA PRO A 66 -6.53 -11.04 -10.67
C PRO A 66 -6.19 -11.75 -9.36
N ALA A 67 -6.26 -13.08 -9.40
CA ALA A 67 -6.01 -13.90 -8.22
C ALA A 67 -4.61 -13.57 -7.70
N LEU A 68 -4.53 -13.16 -6.44
CA LEU A 68 -3.28 -12.79 -5.80
C LEU A 68 -2.30 -13.97 -5.84
N GLN A 69 -1.33 -13.91 -6.73
CA GLN A 69 -0.31 -14.92 -6.93
C GLN A 69 1.06 -14.29 -6.78
N LEU A 70 1.86 -14.87 -5.89
CA LEU A 70 3.22 -14.41 -5.61
C LEU A 70 4.20 -15.54 -5.91
N ALA A 71 5.17 -15.29 -6.78
CA ALA A 71 6.28 -16.23 -6.98
C ALA A 71 7.25 -16.13 -5.80
N VAL A 72 7.69 -17.27 -5.29
CA VAL A 72 8.60 -17.33 -4.15
C VAL A 72 9.72 -18.30 -4.46
N THR A 73 10.96 -17.92 -4.22
CA THR A 73 12.12 -18.80 -4.37
C THR A 73 12.70 -19.08 -3.00
N VAL A 74 12.64 -20.32 -2.53
CA VAL A 74 13.17 -20.74 -1.22
C VAL A 74 14.45 -21.52 -1.44
N ASN A 75 15.60 -20.97 -1.04
CA ASN A 75 16.93 -21.57 -1.26
C ASN A 75 17.16 -22.02 -2.71
N GLY A 76 16.69 -21.23 -3.68
CA GLY A 76 16.78 -21.54 -5.11
C GLY A 76 15.64 -22.42 -5.67
N ALA A 77 14.79 -23.01 -4.83
CA ALA A 77 13.62 -23.76 -5.28
C ALA A 77 12.41 -22.84 -5.50
N ALA A 78 11.81 -22.88 -6.69
CA ALA A 78 10.63 -22.08 -7.01
C ALA A 78 9.35 -22.66 -6.39
N ALA A 79 8.53 -21.79 -5.83
CA ALA A 79 7.21 -22.03 -5.27
C ALA A 79 6.28 -20.87 -5.67
N THR A 80 4.97 -21.10 -5.57
CA THR A 80 3.97 -20.05 -5.80
C THR A 80 3.02 -19.99 -4.63
N TRP A 81 2.88 -18.82 -4.02
CA TRP A 81 1.89 -18.56 -2.99
C TRP A 81 0.61 -18.05 -3.63
N LYS A 82 -0.48 -18.73 -3.29
CA LYS A 82 -1.86 -18.42 -3.69
C LYS A 82 -2.57 -17.69 -2.54
N PRO A 83 -3.75 -17.08 -2.77
CA PRO A 83 -4.48 -16.34 -1.73
C PRO A 83 -4.72 -17.19 -0.46
N ASP A 84 -4.97 -18.49 -0.62
CA ASP A 84 -5.14 -19.44 0.49
C ASP A 84 -3.92 -19.50 1.44
N ALA A 85 -2.71 -19.26 0.94
CA ALA A 85 -1.51 -19.23 1.78
C ALA A 85 -1.48 -17.98 2.67
N PHE A 86 -1.89 -16.82 2.12
CA PHE A 86 -1.98 -15.56 2.87
C PHE A 86 -3.10 -15.59 3.91
N ALA A 87 -4.22 -16.26 3.60
CA ALA A 87 -5.35 -16.41 4.52
C ALA A 87 -5.03 -17.24 5.77
N ARG A 88 -3.97 -18.08 5.73
CA ARG A 88 -3.51 -18.88 6.88
C ARG A 88 -2.66 -18.07 7.86
N VAL A 89 -2.21 -16.88 7.48
CA VAL A 89 -1.32 -16.05 8.29
C VAL A 89 -2.10 -14.88 8.85
N ALA A 90 -1.87 -14.59 10.13
CA ALA A 90 -2.49 -13.48 10.81
C ALA A 90 -2.17 -12.16 10.09
N GLN A 91 -3.22 -11.38 9.82
CA GLN A 91 -3.05 -10.04 9.27
C GLN A 91 -2.37 -9.14 10.31
N TYR A 92 -1.48 -8.28 9.83
CA TYR A 92 -0.82 -7.28 10.64
C TYR A 92 -1.83 -6.20 11.06
N THR A 93 -2.03 -6.07 12.37
CA THR A 93 -3.02 -5.15 12.96
C THR A 93 -2.39 -3.85 13.47
N GLY A 94 -1.16 -3.51 13.03
CA GLY A 94 -0.50 -2.25 13.37
C GLY A 94 -1.38 -1.04 13.06
N ASN A 95 -1.01 0.11 13.64
CA ASN A 95 -1.87 1.29 13.77
C ASN A 95 -2.70 1.60 12.50
N LYS A 96 -3.98 1.20 12.52
CA LYS A 96 -4.89 1.30 11.37
C LYS A 96 -5.15 2.74 10.92
N GLN A 97 -4.83 3.73 11.76
CA GLN A 97 -4.94 5.15 11.39
C GLN A 97 -3.79 5.63 10.49
N ALA A 98 -2.64 4.96 10.47
CA ALA A 98 -1.56 5.24 9.50
C ALA A 98 -1.87 4.68 8.09
N ASN A 99 -3.06 4.11 7.93
CA ASN A 99 -3.48 3.42 6.74
C ASN A 99 -4.49 4.33 6.04
N ASP A 100 -4.07 5.09 5.02
CA ASP A 100 -4.88 6.02 4.22
C ASP A 100 -6.01 5.33 3.41
N GLY A 101 -6.51 4.18 3.87
CA GLY A 101 -7.49 3.35 3.17
C GLY A 101 -6.96 2.70 1.89
N GLU A 102 -5.65 2.77 1.65
CA GLU A 102 -4.97 2.19 0.48
C GLU A 102 -4.86 0.67 0.60
N ALA A 103 -4.51 0.16 1.79
CA ALA A 103 -4.31 -1.26 2.02
C ALA A 103 -5.61 -1.95 2.44
N ARG A 104 -5.95 -3.05 1.75
CA ARG A 104 -7.06 -3.93 2.17
C ARG A 104 -6.59 -4.92 3.23
N GLU A 105 -5.51 -5.62 2.93
CA GLU A 105 -4.95 -6.66 3.79
C GLU A 105 -3.45 -6.41 3.90
N VAL A 106 -2.93 -6.55 5.11
CA VAL A 106 -1.53 -6.27 5.43
C VAL A 106 -1.00 -7.44 6.20
N TRP A 107 0.20 -7.90 5.87
CA TRP A 107 0.91 -8.96 6.57
C TRP A 107 2.33 -8.53 6.87
N SER A 108 2.85 -9.01 8.01
CA SER A 108 4.28 -8.96 8.27
C SER A 108 4.96 -10.04 7.42
N LEU A 109 5.94 -9.65 6.61
CA LEU A 109 6.73 -10.60 5.82
C LEU A 109 7.49 -11.58 6.69
N ARG A 110 7.95 -11.16 7.88
CA ARG A 110 8.60 -12.07 8.83
C ARG A 110 7.66 -13.18 9.25
N GLU A 111 6.47 -12.83 9.72
CA GLU A 111 5.46 -13.79 10.16
C GLU A 111 4.98 -14.68 9.01
N LEU A 112 4.77 -14.10 7.83
CA LEU A 112 4.36 -14.83 6.63
C LEU A 112 5.39 -15.88 6.22
N VAL A 113 6.66 -15.49 6.16
CA VAL A 113 7.76 -16.39 5.80
C VAL A 113 7.99 -17.45 6.88
N HIS A 114 7.92 -17.07 8.16
CA HIS A 114 8.07 -18.01 9.26
C HIS A 114 6.95 -19.05 9.30
N ALA A 115 5.72 -18.65 9.05
CA ALA A 115 4.56 -19.55 9.04
C ALA A 115 4.56 -20.51 7.84
N LEU A 116 5.01 -20.06 6.66
CA LEU A 116 4.94 -20.85 5.43
C LEU A 116 6.21 -21.67 5.14
N VAL A 117 7.38 -21.17 5.52
CA VAL A 117 8.69 -21.78 5.20
C VAL A 117 9.38 -22.33 6.45
N GLY A 118 9.30 -21.59 7.56
CA GLY A 118 9.85 -21.98 8.86
C GLY A 118 10.56 -20.85 9.59
N PRO A 119 10.85 -21.01 10.89
CA PRO A 119 11.26 -19.92 11.79
C PRO A 119 12.65 -19.33 11.53
N THR A 120 13.47 -19.96 10.69
CA THR A 120 14.80 -19.46 10.30
C THR A 120 14.81 -18.77 8.94
N ALA A 121 13.68 -18.76 8.24
CA ALA A 121 13.59 -18.26 6.89
C ALA A 121 13.57 -16.72 6.87
N ARG A 122 14.37 -16.13 5.99
CA ARG A 122 14.49 -14.68 5.80
C ARG A 122 14.33 -14.30 4.35
N VAL A 123 13.74 -13.13 4.09
CA VAL A 123 13.72 -12.56 2.74
C VAL A 123 15.06 -11.93 2.44
N THR A 124 15.59 -12.21 1.25
CA THR A 124 16.87 -11.71 0.74
C THR A 124 16.71 -10.74 -0.41
N ALA A 125 15.66 -10.89 -1.22
CA ALA A 125 15.30 -9.95 -2.27
C ALA A 125 13.79 -9.92 -2.51
N ILE A 126 13.28 -8.77 -2.94
CA ILE A 126 11.90 -8.59 -3.39
C ILE A 126 11.95 -7.96 -4.77
N THR A 127 11.24 -8.55 -5.71
CA THR A 127 11.14 -8.06 -7.09
C THR A 127 9.73 -7.61 -7.38
N GLY A 128 9.61 -6.41 -7.93
CA GLY A 128 8.39 -5.81 -8.43
C GLY A 128 8.60 -5.07 -9.73
N ASP A 129 7.74 -4.09 -10.02
CA ASP A 129 7.77 -3.33 -11.26
C ASP A 129 9.04 -2.48 -11.40
N ASP A 130 9.48 -1.85 -10.31
CA ASP A 130 10.68 -1.00 -10.27
C ASP A 130 12.00 -1.81 -10.29
N GLY A 131 11.93 -3.14 -10.39
CA GLY A 131 13.08 -4.05 -10.39
C GLY A 131 13.20 -4.87 -9.11
N SER A 132 14.42 -5.37 -8.84
CA SER A 132 14.72 -6.19 -7.66
C SER A 132 15.44 -5.40 -6.60
N LYS A 133 14.92 -5.45 -5.37
CA LYS A 133 15.48 -4.83 -4.18
C LYS A 133 16.01 -5.89 -3.23
N ALA A 134 17.32 -5.86 -2.98
CA ALA A 134 17.94 -6.68 -1.96
C ALA A 134 17.53 -6.18 -0.56
N ILE A 135 17.33 -7.13 0.36
CA ILE A 135 17.08 -6.85 1.78
C ILE A 135 18.28 -7.33 2.57
N ASP A 136 18.98 -6.37 3.19
CA ASP A 136 20.10 -6.66 4.07
C ASP A 136 19.64 -7.41 5.31
N ARG A 137 20.48 -8.34 5.77
CA ARG A 137 20.22 -9.09 6.99
C ARG A 137 20.01 -8.18 8.21
N ALA A 138 20.80 -7.11 8.32
CA ALA A 138 20.67 -6.16 9.41
C ALA A 138 19.29 -5.47 9.42
N ALA A 139 18.75 -5.12 8.24
CA ALA A 139 17.41 -4.57 8.14
C ALA A 139 16.32 -5.62 8.40
N TRP A 140 16.54 -6.86 7.97
CA TRP A 140 15.63 -7.97 8.24
C TRP A 140 15.59 -8.36 9.72
N ASP A 141 16.68 -8.26 10.46
CA ASP A 141 16.72 -8.63 11.88
C ASP A 141 16.37 -7.44 12.82
N ASP A 142 16.20 -6.24 12.27
CA ASP A 142 15.90 -5.01 13.01
C ASP A 142 14.48 -5.03 13.61
N THR A 143 14.36 -5.08 14.94
CA THR A 143 13.06 -5.08 15.62
C THR A 143 12.36 -3.72 15.57
N ALA A 144 13.06 -2.64 15.25
CA ALA A 144 12.48 -1.31 15.12
C ALA A 144 11.78 -1.10 13.77
N ARG A 145 11.98 -2.01 12.81
CA ARG A 145 11.31 -1.98 11.51
C ARG A 145 10.63 -3.30 11.21
N THR A 146 9.36 -3.25 10.82
CA THR A 146 8.60 -4.44 10.41
C THR A 146 8.46 -4.43 8.89
N PRO A 147 8.97 -5.45 8.17
CA PRO A 147 8.76 -5.55 6.74
C PRO A 147 7.30 -5.94 6.49
N LEU A 148 6.59 -5.11 5.74
CA LEU A 148 5.17 -5.30 5.47
C LEU A 148 4.93 -5.54 3.99
N LEU A 149 4.05 -6.49 3.73
CA LEU A 149 3.48 -6.76 2.43
C LEU A 149 1.98 -6.51 2.53
N HIS A 150 1.44 -5.71 1.62
CA HIS A 150 0.01 -5.42 1.62
C HIS A 150 -0.59 -5.46 0.22
N THR A 151 -1.90 -5.70 0.19
CA THR A 151 -2.71 -5.63 -1.02
C THR A 151 -3.32 -4.26 -1.20
N THR A 152 -3.19 -3.74 -2.42
CA THR A 152 -3.89 -2.54 -2.84
C THR A 152 -5.34 -2.87 -3.19
N ARG A 153 -6.19 -1.84 -3.31
CA ARG A 153 -7.57 -2.00 -3.83
C ARG A 153 -7.64 -2.64 -5.22
N ARG A 154 -6.55 -2.57 -6.00
CA ARG A 154 -6.45 -3.16 -7.35
C ARG A 154 -6.01 -4.63 -7.34
N GLY A 155 -5.73 -5.20 -6.16
CA GLY A 155 -5.26 -6.58 -6.02
C GLY A 155 -3.77 -6.75 -6.26
N THR A 156 -3.01 -5.67 -6.40
CA THR A 156 -1.55 -5.73 -6.52
C THR A 156 -0.89 -5.73 -5.15
N LEU A 157 0.32 -6.30 -5.08
CA LEU A 157 1.12 -6.37 -3.86
C LEU A 157 2.13 -5.25 -3.80
N LYS A 158 2.31 -4.66 -2.61
CA LYS A 158 3.30 -3.61 -2.37
C LYS A 158 4.08 -3.91 -1.10
N PHE A 159 5.38 -3.63 -1.16
CA PHE A 159 6.30 -3.77 -0.04
C PHE A 159 6.60 -2.41 0.59
N ARG A 160 6.61 -2.35 1.92
CA ARG A 160 6.99 -1.17 2.70
C ARG A 160 7.54 -1.58 4.07
N TRP A 161 8.22 -0.66 4.73
CA TRP A 161 8.64 -0.82 6.14
C TRP A 161 7.70 -0.06 7.06
N ALA A 162 7.25 -0.70 8.12
CA ALA A 162 6.68 -0.03 9.28
C ALA A 162 7.76 0.23 10.32
N ASP A 163 7.62 1.31 11.08
CA ASP A 163 8.39 1.59 12.29
C ASP A 163 7.86 0.80 13.50
N ALA A 164 8.52 0.98 14.65
CA ALA A 164 8.14 0.36 15.92
C ALA A 164 6.76 0.79 16.44
N GLY A 165 6.26 1.96 16.01
CA GLY A 165 4.90 2.43 16.31
C GLY A 165 3.84 1.84 15.37
N GLY A 166 4.26 1.05 14.39
CA GLY A 166 3.41 0.49 13.35
C GLY A 166 2.96 1.51 12.31
N ALA A 167 3.52 2.71 12.29
CA ALA A 167 3.35 3.65 11.18
C ALA A 167 4.29 3.23 10.05
N TRP A 168 3.85 3.36 8.81
CA TRP A 168 4.67 3.02 7.65
C TRP A 168 4.75 4.20 6.70
N GLY A 169 5.90 4.33 6.05
CA GLY A 169 6.20 5.39 5.10
C GLY A 169 5.96 4.97 3.65
N ASP A 170 6.80 5.52 2.79
CA ASP A 170 6.72 5.31 1.34
C ASP A 170 6.83 3.85 0.93
N THR A 171 6.24 3.55 -0.23
CA THR A 171 6.32 2.21 -0.82
C THR A 171 7.71 1.99 -1.39
N GLU A 172 8.35 0.92 -0.95
CA GLU A 172 9.72 0.57 -1.32
C GLU A 172 9.79 -0.26 -2.61
N VAL A 173 8.81 -1.13 -2.84
CA VAL A 173 8.65 -1.88 -4.08
C VAL A 173 7.17 -1.95 -4.43
N LYS A 174 6.84 -1.53 -5.65
CA LYS A 174 5.48 -1.62 -6.20
C LYS A 174 5.29 -2.89 -7.01
N ASP A 175 4.05 -3.37 -7.05
CA ASP A 175 3.61 -4.53 -7.83
C ASP A 175 4.56 -5.72 -7.67
N VAL A 176 4.73 -6.14 -6.42
CA VAL A 176 5.60 -7.25 -6.05
C VAL A 176 5.13 -8.53 -6.73
N THR A 177 6.01 -9.14 -7.52
CA THR A 177 5.75 -10.36 -8.29
C THR A 177 6.58 -11.55 -7.81
N ARG A 178 7.76 -11.30 -7.21
CA ARG A 178 8.65 -12.36 -6.71
C ARG A 178 9.31 -11.99 -5.38
N ILE A 179 9.49 -12.98 -4.51
CA ILE A 179 10.28 -12.88 -3.28
C ILE A 179 11.32 -14.01 -3.22
N GLU A 180 12.55 -13.68 -2.84
CA GLU A 180 13.63 -14.65 -2.62
C GLU A 180 13.88 -14.85 -1.13
N ILE A 181 13.87 -16.10 -0.69
CA ILE A 181 13.94 -16.52 0.71
C ILE A 181 15.16 -17.42 0.91
N ALA A 182 15.94 -17.12 1.93
CA ALA A 182 17.03 -17.97 2.43
C ALA A 182 16.63 -18.59 3.79
N LYS A 183 16.98 -19.86 4.01
CA LYS A 183 16.74 -20.58 5.28
C LYS A 183 17.99 -20.70 6.15
#